data_AF-A0A831WT84-F1
#
_entry.id   AF-A0A831WT84-F1
#
_cell.length_a   1.000
_cell.length_b   1.000
_cell.length_c   1.000
_cell.angle_alpha   90.00
_cell.angle_beta   90.00
_cell.angle_gamma   90.00
#
_symmetry.space_group_name_H-M   'P 1'
#
loop_
_entity.id
_entity.type
_entity.pdbx_description
1 polymer ?
#
loop_
_entity_poly.entity_id
_entity_poly.type
_entity_poly.pdbx_seq_one_letter_code
_entity_poly.pdbx_strand_id
1 'polypeptide(L)' 'MGFIGTLIWLATVILDIFAISDVMKSNRDTTSKVVLIALILLFPIIGAGIYLLLLRDKGY' A
#
# COMPACT_ATOMS: atom_id res chain seq x y z
N MET A 1 12.04 7.50 -19.61
CA MET A 1 10.66 7.02 -19.44
C MET A 1 9.76 7.82 -20.36
N GLY A 2 8.85 7.17 -21.11
CA GLY A 2 7.82 7.89 -21.87
C GLY A 2 6.68 8.38 -20.98
N PHE A 3 5.84 9.28 -21.48
CA PHE A 3 4.69 9.85 -20.75
C PHE A 3 3.84 8.79 -20.01
N ILE A 4 3.55 7.66 -20.67
CA ILE A 4 2.80 6.53 -20.09
C ILE A 4 3.55 5.91 -18.91
N GLY A 5 4.88 5.76 -19.01
CA GLY A 5 5.70 5.22 -17.93
C GLY A 5 5.70 6.13 -16.70
N THR A 6 5.74 7.45 -16.91
CA THR A 6 5.63 8.44 -15.83
C THR A 6 4.27 8.38 -15.14
N LEU A 7 3.18 8.22 -15.89
CA LEU A 7 1.84 8.10 -15.33
C LEU A 7 1.67 6.81 -14.51
N ILE A 8 2.15 5.67 -15.00
CA ILE A 8 2.11 4.40 -14.28
C ILE A 8 2.91 4.49 -12.98
N TRP A 9 4.10 5.08 -13.04
CA TRP A 9 4.93 5.30 -11.85
C TRP A 9 4.22 6.20 -10.84
N LEU A 10 3.62 7.30 -11.28
CA LEU A 10 2.87 8.20 -10.41
C LEU A 10 1.67 7.50 -9.76
N ALA A 11 0.89 6.74 -10.53
CA ALA A 11 -0.24 5.98 -10.02
C ALA A 11 0.20 4.93 -8.99
N THR A 12 1.34 4.28 -9.22
CA THR A 12 1.95 3.33 -8.28
C THR A 12 2.27 3.98 -6.95
N VAL A 13 2.97 5.12 -6.97
CA VAL A 13 3.35 5.86 -5.76
C VAL A 13 2.11 6.31 -4.99
N ILE A 14 1.07 6.80 -5.69
CA ILE A 14 -0.19 7.20 -5.07
C ILE A 14 -0.86 6.01 -4.37
N LEU A 15 -0.92 4.84 -5.02
CA LEU A 15 -1.48 3.62 -4.43
C LEU A 15 -0.73 3.18 -3.18
N ASP A 16 0.60 3.19 -3.21
CA ASP A 16 1.43 2.84 -2.06
C ASP A 16 1.19 3.79 -0.88
N ILE A 17 1.10 5.10 -1.13
CA ILE A 17 0.79 6.11 -0.11
C ILE A 17 -0.58 5.84 0.53
N PHE A 18 -1.60 5.53 -0.28
CA PHE A 18 -2.93 5.20 0.23
C PHE A 18 -2.91 3.94 1.09
N ALA A 19 -2.24 2.88 0.64
CA ALA A 19 -2.13 1.63 1.37
C ALA A 19 -1.41 1.83 2.71
N ILE A 20 -0.26 2.52 2.71
CA ILE A 20 0.50 2.81 3.94
C ILE A 20 -0.31 3.69 4.90
N SER A 21 -1.02 4.70 4.39
CA SER A 21 -1.88 5.57 5.21
C SER A 21 -3.00 4.79 5.88
N ASP A 22 -3.59 3.82 5.19
CA ASP A 22 -4.63 2.95 5.73
C ASP A 22 -4.05 1.96 6.76
N VAL A 23 -2.87 1.38 6.52
CA VAL A 23 -2.14 0.57 7.53
C VAL A 23 -1.91 1.38 8.80
N MET A 24 -1.42 2.63 8.68
CA MET A 24 -1.13 3.48 9.83
C MET A 24 -2.37 3.79 10.66
N LYS A 25 -3.52 4.00 9.99
CA LYS A 25 -4.81 4.29 10.63
C LYS A 25 -5.51 3.05 11.20
N SER A 26 -5.13 1.85 10.77
CA SER A 26 -5.72 0.60 11.28
C SER A 26 -5.45 0.41 12.78
N ASN A 27 -6.31 -0.33 13.48
CA ASN A 27 -6.14 -0.64 14.91
C ASN A 27 -5.18 -1.82 15.17
N ARG A 28 -4.30 -2.13 14.20
CA ARG A 28 -3.33 -3.22 14.30
C ARG A 28 -2.20 -2.87 15.26
N ASP A 29 -1.58 -3.90 15.83
CA ASP A 29 -0.36 -3.75 16.62
C ASP A 29 0.80 -3.20 15.76
N THR A 30 1.78 -2.60 16.42
CA THR A 30 2.92 -1.95 15.77
C THR A 30 3.71 -2.91 14.89
N THR A 31 3.90 -4.16 15.31
CA THR A 31 4.67 -5.15 14.54
C THR A 31 3.96 -5.46 13.23
N SER A 32 2.67 -5.74 13.28
CA SER A 32 1.85 -5.97 12.09
C SER A 32 1.88 -4.78 11.12
N LYS A 33 1.81 -3.55 11.64
CA LYS A 33 1.92 -2.34 10.80
C LYS A 33 3.26 -2.26 10.08
N VAL A 34 4.36 -2.49 10.80
CA VAL A 34 5.72 -2.46 10.22
C VAL A 34 5.87 -3.51 9.12
N VAL A 35 5.39 -4.74 9.34
CA VAL A 35 5.45 -5.82 8.34
C VAL A 35 4.67 -5.47 7.07
N LEU A 36 3.46 -4.92 7.23
CA LEU A 36 2.62 -4.54 6.08
C LEU A 36 3.22 -3.38 5.28
N ILE A 37 3.75 -2.37 5.96
CA ILE A 37 4.44 -1.26 5.30
C ILE A 37 5.69 -1.78 4.56
N ALA A 38 6.48 -2.65 5.20
CA ALA A 38 7.65 -3.26 4.56
C ALA A 38 7.25 -4.05 3.30
N LEU A 39 6.15 -4.81 3.35
CA LEU A 39 5.65 -5.55 2.18
C LEU A 39 5.23 -4.62 1.04
N ILE A 40 4.53 -3.52 1.35
CA ILE A 40 4.11 -2.51 0.35
C ILE A 40 5.34 -1.88 -0.32
N LEU A 41 6.36 -1.51 0.46
CA LEU A 41 7.58 -0.88 -0.06
C LEU A 41 8.45 -1.85 -0.88
N LEU A 42 8.52 -3.13 -0.48
CA LEU A 42 9.30 -4.15 -1.20
C LEU A 42 8.65 -4.56 -2.52
N PHE A 43 7.33 -4.55 -2.59
CA PHE A 43 6.56 -4.92 -3.77
C PHE A 43 5.54 -3.83 -4.09
N PRO A 44 5.96 -2.70 -4.70
CA PRO A 44 5.05 -1.63 -5.11
C PRO A 44 3.92 -2.16 -6.01
N ILE A 45 2.75 -1.54 -5.97
CA ILE A 45 1.52 -2.00 -6.68
C ILE A 45 0.96 -3.31 -6.13
N ILE A 46 1.74 -4.40 -6.12
CA ILE A 46 1.27 -5.74 -5.71
C ILE A 46 1.02 -5.77 -4.21
N GLY A 47 1.97 -5.31 -3.41
CA GLY A 47 1.85 -5.21 -1.96
C GLY A 47 0.73 -4.25 -1.54
N ALA A 48 0.65 -3.07 -2.18
CA ALA A 48 -0.45 -2.13 -1.96
C ALA A 48 -1.81 -2.72 -2.39
N GLY A 49 -1.88 -3.40 -3.53
CA GLY A 49 -3.10 -4.03 -4.04
C GLY A 49 -3.58 -5.18 -3.15
N ILE A 50 -2.69 -6.09 -2.77
CA ILE A 50 -2.98 -7.18 -1.82
C ILE A 50 -3.47 -6.61 -0.51
N TYR A 51 -2.77 -5.59 0.02
CA TYR A 51 -3.19 -4.94 1.25
C TYR A 51 -4.60 -4.36 1.11
N LEU A 52 -4.83 -3.47 0.15
CA LEU A 52 -6.10 -2.73 0.02
C LEU A 52 -7.30 -3.63 -0.29
N LEU A 53 -7.10 -4.74 -0.99
CA LEU A 53 -8.20 -5.61 -1.43
C LEU A 53 -8.49 -6.76 -0.46
N LEU A 54 -7.45 -7.36 0.13
CA LEU A 54 -7.57 -8.61 0.90
C LEU A 54 -7.31 -8.43 2.38
N LEU A 55 -6.37 -7.57 2.76
CA LEU A 55 -5.94 -7.42 4.15
C LEU A 55 -6.52 -6.18 4.82
N ARG A 56 -7.02 -5.20 4.07
CA ARG A 56 -7.58 -3.98 4.61
C ARG A 56 -8.74 -4.31 5.54
N ASP A 57 -8.64 -3.76 6.75
CA ASP A 57 -9.71 -3.90 7.73
C ASP A 57 -10.91 -3.08 7.27
N LYS A 58 -12.04 -3.75 7.04
CA LYS A 58 -13.27 -3.12 6.51
C LYS A 58 -14.17 -2.55 7.59
N GLY A 59 -13.78 -2.65 8.87
CA GLY A 59 -14.48 -2.00 9.98
C GLY A 59 -15.94 -2.46 10.14
N TYR A 60 -16.20 -3.77 9.96
CA TYR A 60 -17.50 -4.38 10.29
C TYR A 60 -17.68 -4.51 11.81
#